data_AF-A0AAW1C3F5-F1
#
_entry.id   AF-A0AAW1C3F5-F1
#
_cell.length_a   1.000
_cell.length_b   1.000
_cell.length_c   1.000
_cell.angle_alpha   90.00
_cell.angle_beta   90.00
_cell.angle_gamma   90.00
#
_symmetry.space_group_name_H-M   'P 1'
#
loop_
_entity.id
_entity.type
_entity.pdbx_description
1 polymer ?
#
loop_
_entity_poly.entity_id
_entity_poly.type
_entity_poly.pdbx_seq_one_letter_code
_entity_poly.pdbx_strand_id
1 'polypeptide(L)'
;MYPGTVYENHEPIFFQSIGNPFIFRCIDGVLIDGNNRGISKAIYRSCSKRDQIGPLKMCDVFWLTTAMQNPLAVGQYVNNCSTEKEANVCYQELNIPKCFPIEFKQYLPNINYGHEIERSLRCVVLVALRDIGPGEELFSNYYTVIS
;
A
#
# COMPACT_ATOMS: atom_id res chain seq x y z
N MET A 1 -0.36 5.60 -4.26
CA MET A 1 -0.86 4.55 -3.34
C MET A 1 0.32 3.96 -2.59
N TYR A 2 0.13 3.70 -1.29
CA TYR A 2 1.06 2.95 -0.47
C TYR A 2 0.84 1.44 -0.73
N PRO A 3 1.81 0.75 -1.37
CA PRO A 3 1.67 -0.66 -1.68
C PRO A 3 1.89 -1.52 -0.44
N GLY A 4 1.40 -2.75 -0.45
CA GLY A 4 1.75 -3.71 0.58
C GLY A 4 0.72 -4.75 0.94
N THR A 5 1.12 -5.66 1.82
CA THR A 5 0.20 -6.65 2.41
C THR A 5 -0.57 -6.01 3.55
N VAL A 6 -1.89 -6.16 3.55
CA VAL A 6 -2.82 -5.58 4.52
C VAL A 6 -3.10 -6.58 5.64
N TYR A 7 -2.87 -6.17 6.89
CA TYR A 7 -3.08 -6.97 8.10
C TYR A 7 -4.15 -6.33 8.99
N GLU A 8 -5.14 -7.11 9.42
CA GLU A 8 -6.04 -6.74 10.51
C GLU A 8 -5.28 -6.77 11.85
N ASN A 9 -5.88 -6.15 12.86
CA ASN A 9 -5.34 -6.06 14.22
C ASN A 9 -4.97 -7.42 14.86
N HIS A 10 -5.59 -8.52 14.43
CA HIS A 10 -5.38 -9.86 14.98
C HIS A 10 -4.46 -10.74 14.11
N GLU A 11 -4.06 -10.27 12.92
CA GLU A 11 -3.26 -11.05 11.98
C GLU A 11 -1.76 -10.99 12.34
N PRO A 12 -1.01 -12.08 12.16
CA PRO A 12 0.38 -12.16 12.60
C PRO A 12 1.30 -11.29 11.72
N ILE A 13 1.87 -10.23 12.32
CA ILE A 13 2.85 -9.35 11.65
C ILE A 13 4.29 -9.39 12.22
N PHE A 14 4.50 -10.11 13.32
CA PHE A 14 5.70 -9.96 14.15
C PHE A 14 7.02 -10.05 13.35
N PHE A 15 7.27 -11.15 12.64
CA PHE A 15 8.57 -11.38 11.99
C PHE A 15 8.88 -10.37 10.87
N GLN A 16 7.89 -10.01 10.07
CA GLN A 16 8.03 -9.06 8.96
C GLN A 16 8.06 -7.59 9.44
N SER A 17 7.66 -7.32 10.68
CA SER A 17 7.69 -5.97 11.29
C SER A 17 9.06 -5.61 11.89
N ILE A 18 9.91 -6.59 12.22
CA ILE A 18 11.19 -6.35 12.89
C ILE A 18 12.11 -5.53 11.98
N GLY A 19 12.44 -4.30 12.42
CA GLY A 19 13.31 -3.39 11.68
C GLY A 19 12.75 -2.94 10.33
N ASN A 20 11.42 -3.03 10.13
CA ASN A 20 10.78 -2.68 8.87
C ASN A 20 10.25 -1.23 8.92
N PRO A 21 10.91 -0.27 8.25
CA PRO A 21 10.46 1.12 8.23
C PRO A 21 9.25 1.35 7.32
N PHE A 22 8.83 0.33 6.56
CA PHE A 22 7.74 0.42 5.58
C PHE A 22 6.41 -0.17 6.10
N ILE A 23 6.25 -0.29 7.42
CA ILE A 23 4.95 -0.59 8.03
C ILE A 23 4.16 0.70 8.17
N PHE A 24 3.08 0.83 7.39
CA PHE A 24 2.10 1.89 7.58
C PHE A 24 1.02 1.42 8.56
N ARG A 25 0.64 2.27 9.51
CA ARG A 25 -0.46 2.00 10.45
C ARG A 25 -1.62 2.94 10.16
N CYS A 26 -2.76 2.37 9.79
CA CYS A 26 -4.03 3.09 9.63
C CYS A 26 -4.62 3.49 10.99
N ILE A 27 -5.53 4.45 10.99
CA ILE A 27 -6.19 4.99 12.19
C ILE A 27 -6.91 3.89 12.99
N ASP A 28 -7.54 2.93 12.31
CA ASP A 28 -8.26 1.79 12.91
C ASP A 28 -7.34 0.63 13.35
N GLY A 29 -6.03 0.81 13.20
CA GLY A 29 -5.00 -0.16 13.57
C GLY A 29 -4.60 -1.12 12.45
N VAL A 30 -5.32 -1.13 11.31
CA VAL A 30 -4.93 -1.93 10.13
C VAL A 30 -3.51 -1.56 9.69
N LEU A 31 -2.68 -2.58 9.43
CA LEU A 31 -1.29 -2.40 9.04
C LEU A 31 -1.10 -2.71 7.56
N ILE A 32 -0.29 -1.92 6.87
CA ILE A 32 0.12 -2.17 5.49
C ILE A 32 1.64 -2.34 5.44
N ASP A 33 2.10 -3.54 5.10
CA ASP A 33 3.52 -3.86 4.94
C ASP A 33 3.99 -3.60 3.50
N GLY A 34 4.59 -2.44 3.31
CA GLY A 34 5.13 -1.98 2.02
C GLY A 34 6.57 -2.38 1.74
N ASN A 35 7.15 -3.31 2.50
CA ASN A 35 8.52 -3.74 2.28
C ASN A 35 8.62 -4.72 1.10
N ASN A 36 9.38 -4.33 0.08
CA ASN A 36 9.56 -5.13 -1.13
C ASN A 36 10.68 -6.17 -1.05
N ARG A 37 11.21 -6.46 0.15
CA ARG A 37 12.31 -7.41 0.39
C ARG A 37 11.93 -8.52 1.38
N GLY A 38 12.78 -9.55 1.45
CA GLY A 38 12.73 -10.58 2.50
C GLY A 38 11.37 -11.28 2.65
N ILE A 39 10.96 -11.46 3.91
CA ILE A 39 9.72 -12.14 4.30
C ILE A 39 8.49 -11.39 3.78
N SER A 40 8.45 -10.05 3.90
CA SER A 40 7.37 -9.21 3.41
C SER A 40 7.05 -9.45 1.93
N LYS A 41 8.10 -9.46 1.08
CA LYS A 41 7.99 -9.80 -0.35
C LYS A 41 7.44 -11.21 -0.56
N ALA A 42 7.91 -12.18 0.21
CA ALA A 42 7.50 -13.57 0.09
C ALA A 42 6.02 -13.74 0.43
N ILE A 43 5.56 -13.09 1.51
CA ILE A 43 4.16 -13.08 1.94
C ILE A 43 3.28 -12.47 0.84
N TYR A 44 3.59 -11.27 0.36
CA TYR A 44 2.79 -10.61 -0.68
C TYR A 44 2.64 -11.50 -1.93
N ARG A 45 3.75 -12.12 -2.38
CA ARG A 45 3.72 -13.05 -3.53
C ARG A 45 2.88 -14.30 -3.26
N SER A 46 2.92 -14.80 -2.03
CA SER A 46 2.10 -15.94 -1.61
C SER A 46 0.62 -15.60 -1.68
N CYS A 47 0.21 -14.48 -1.06
CA CYS A 47 -1.16 -13.97 -1.11
C CYS A 47 -1.61 -13.73 -2.56
N SER A 48 -0.76 -13.13 -3.40
CA SER A 48 -1.07 -12.86 -4.81
C SER A 48 -1.38 -14.12 -5.60
N LYS A 49 -0.65 -15.21 -5.36
CA LYS A 49 -0.90 -16.51 -5.99
C LYS A 49 -2.14 -17.19 -5.43
N ARG A 50 -2.36 -17.10 -4.12
CA ARG A 50 -3.55 -17.67 -3.46
C ARG A 50 -4.84 -17.07 -4.02
N ASP A 51 -4.85 -15.75 -4.20
CA ASP A 51 -6.06 -15.02 -4.59
C ASP A 51 -6.24 -14.95 -6.12
N GLN A 52 -5.32 -15.52 -6.91
CA GLN A 52 -5.38 -15.51 -8.38
C GLN A 52 -6.59 -16.32 -8.90
N ILE A 53 -7.33 -15.75 -9.87
CA ILE A 53 -8.49 -16.40 -10.50
C ILE A 53 -8.17 -16.75 -11.95
N GLY A 54 -7.77 -17.99 -12.20
CA GLY A 54 -7.35 -18.44 -13.54
C GLY A 54 -6.24 -17.56 -14.12
N PRO A 55 -6.41 -16.96 -15.31
CA PRO A 55 -5.41 -16.05 -15.89
C PRO A 55 -5.48 -14.62 -15.30
N LEU A 56 -6.51 -14.28 -14.52
CA LEU A 56 -6.74 -12.93 -14.02
C LEU A 56 -5.85 -12.65 -12.80
N LYS A 57 -5.07 -11.57 -12.90
CA LYS A 57 -4.29 -11.04 -11.78
C LYS A 57 -5.19 -10.20 -10.88
N MET A 58 -5.13 -10.45 -9.58
CA MET A 58 -5.99 -9.81 -8.58
C MET A 58 -5.29 -8.71 -7.78
N CYS A 59 -4.01 -8.47 -8.05
CA CYS A 59 -3.23 -7.37 -7.50
C CYS A 59 -2.02 -7.08 -8.41
N ASP A 60 -1.42 -5.91 -8.23
CA ASP A 60 -0.14 -5.59 -8.86
C ASP A 60 1.02 -6.22 -8.07
N VAL A 61 1.90 -6.92 -8.77
CA VAL A 61 3.13 -7.52 -8.20
C VAL A 61 4.40 -6.83 -8.67
N PHE A 62 4.30 -5.88 -9.60
CA PHE A 62 5.47 -5.23 -10.21
C PHE A 62 6.17 -4.27 -9.26
N TRP A 63 5.46 -3.70 -8.28
CA TRP A 63 6.07 -2.90 -7.21
C TRP A 63 7.12 -3.68 -6.37
N LEU A 64 7.08 -5.02 -6.40
CA LEU A 64 8.10 -5.89 -5.80
C LEU A 64 9.37 -6.03 -6.64
N THR A 65 9.40 -5.43 -7.82
CA THR A 65 10.49 -5.49 -8.79
C THR A 65 11.06 -4.09 -9.02
N THR A 66 12.20 -4.01 -9.70
CA THR A 66 12.78 -2.73 -10.13
C THR A 66 12.05 -2.13 -11.33
N ALA A 67 11.15 -2.87 -11.97
CA ALA A 67 10.37 -2.40 -13.10
C ALA A 67 9.19 -1.56 -12.61
N MET A 68 9.27 -0.24 -12.83
CA MET A 68 8.17 0.68 -12.52
C MET A 68 7.09 0.57 -13.62
N GLN A 69 6.16 -0.37 -13.46
CA GLN A 69 5.05 -0.56 -14.40
C GLN A 69 3.74 0.05 -13.90
N ASN A 70 3.51 0.03 -12.58
CA ASN A 70 2.34 0.62 -11.97
C ASN A 70 2.70 1.98 -11.34
N PRO A 71 2.32 3.11 -11.97
CA PRO A 71 2.65 4.43 -11.43
C PRO A 71 1.95 4.72 -10.09
N LEU A 72 0.96 3.92 -9.71
CA LEU A 72 0.26 4.08 -8.44
C LEU A 72 1.08 3.60 -7.24
N ALA A 73 2.05 2.71 -7.41
CA ALA A 73 2.70 1.97 -6.31
C ALA A 73 3.98 2.64 -5.77
N VAL A 74 3.87 3.91 -5.38
CA VAL A 74 5.01 4.77 -5.00
C VAL A 74 4.95 5.31 -3.56
N GLY A 75 3.88 5.04 -2.83
CA GLY A 75 3.60 5.69 -1.54
C GLY A 75 4.63 5.41 -0.44
N GLN A 76 5.27 4.25 -0.47
CA GLN A 76 6.32 3.85 0.48
C GLN A 76 7.63 4.67 0.36
N TYR A 77 7.76 5.52 -0.65
CA TYR A 77 8.95 6.35 -0.87
C TYR A 77 8.72 7.85 -0.63
N VAL A 78 7.52 8.24 -0.19
CA VAL A 78 7.25 9.63 0.19
C VAL A 78 7.93 9.94 1.50
N ASN A 79 8.67 11.05 1.56
CA ASN A 79 9.42 11.46 2.74
C ASN A 79 8.56 12.24 3.73
N ASN A 80 9.02 12.34 4.98
CA ASN A 80 8.35 13.17 5.98
C ASN A 80 8.62 14.65 5.69
N CYS A 81 7.63 15.50 5.90
CA CYS A 81 7.82 16.94 5.86
C CYS A 81 8.74 17.41 7.01
N SER A 82 9.34 18.58 6.84
CA SER A 82 10.11 19.29 7.86
C SER A 82 9.75 20.78 7.84
N THR A 83 10.36 21.57 8.72
CA THR A 83 10.24 23.04 8.70
C THR A 83 10.73 23.67 7.40
N GLU A 84 11.63 23.00 6.66
CA GLU A 84 12.19 23.49 5.40
C GLU A 84 11.49 22.87 4.17
N LYS A 85 10.85 21.71 4.35
CA LYS A 85 10.23 20.92 3.29
C LYS A 85 8.76 20.67 3.66
N GLU A 86 7.89 21.57 3.23
CA GLU A 86 6.45 21.48 3.50
C GLU A 86 5.80 20.26 2.82
N ALA A 87 4.74 19.74 3.43
CA ALA A 87 3.96 18.66 2.83
C ALA A 87 3.27 19.14 1.55
N ASN A 88 3.46 18.40 0.46
CA ASN A 88 2.79 18.62 -0.83
C ASN A 88 1.84 17.47 -1.20
N VAL A 89 1.87 16.39 -0.43
CA VAL A 89 0.91 15.28 -0.48
C VAL A 89 0.45 14.90 0.92
N CYS A 90 -0.70 14.25 1.03
CA CYS A 90 -1.16 13.60 2.26
C CYS A 90 -1.60 12.16 2.01
N TYR A 91 -1.54 11.34 3.06
CA TYR A 91 -2.10 10.01 3.04
C TYR A 91 -3.60 10.07 3.36
N GLN A 92 -4.39 9.42 2.52
CA GLN A 92 -5.82 9.20 2.75
C GLN A 92 -6.14 7.72 2.72
N GLU A 93 -6.87 7.25 3.72
CA GLU A 93 -7.33 5.87 3.78
C GLU A 93 -8.58 5.67 2.92
N LEU A 94 -8.63 4.57 2.20
CA LEU A 94 -9.73 4.23 1.31
C LEU A 94 -10.00 2.73 1.37
N ASN A 95 -11.27 2.35 1.54
CA ASN A 95 -11.68 0.97 1.32
C ASN A 95 -12.14 0.79 -0.13
N ILE A 96 -11.61 -0.22 -0.80
CA ILE A 96 -12.07 -0.58 -2.15
C ILE A 96 -13.50 -1.14 -2.05
N PRO A 97 -14.45 -0.66 -2.88
CA PRO A 97 -15.82 -1.15 -2.88
C PRO A 97 -15.89 -2.66 -3.13
N LYS A 98 -16.83 -3.36 -2.47
CA LYS A 98 -17.01 -4.82 -2.66
C LYS A 98 -17.28 -5.21 -4.12
N CYS A 99 -17.97 -4.34 -4.87
CA CYS A 99 -18.29 -4.52 -6.29
C CYS A 99 -17.24 -3.91 -7.24
N PHE A 100 -15.98 -3.75 -6.81
CA PHE A 100 -14.92 -3.22 -7.67
C PHE A 100 -14.64 -4.15 -8.87
N PRO A 101 -14.56 -3.62 -10.10
CA PRO A 101 -14.39 -4.44 -11.30
C PRO A 101 -13.13 -5.28 -11.26
N ILE A 102 -13.26 -6.56 -11.61
CA ILE A 102 -12.17 -7.54 -11.50
C ILE A 102 -11.00 -7.20 -12.43
N GLU A 103 -11.28 -6.61 -13.58
CA GLU A 103 -10.30 -6.23 -14.61
C GLU A 103 -9.33 -5.17 -14.10
N PHE A 104 -9.75 -4.34 -13.13
CA PHE A 104 -8.92 -3.29 -12.56
C PHE A 104 -8.18 -3.73 -11.30
N LYS A 105 -8.52 -4.88 -10.71
CA LYS A 105 -7.83 -5.38 -9.50
C LYS A 105 -6.34 -5.62 -9.72
N GLN A 106 -5.94 -5.94 -10.95
CA GLN A 106 -4.52 -6.09 -11.33
C GLN A 106 -3.66 -4.83 -11.10
N TYR A 107 -4.27 -3.65 -10.94
CA TYR A 107 -3.57 -2.39 -10.70
C TYR A 107 -3.51 -1.99 -9.22
N LEU A 108 -4.24 -2.69 -8.34
CA LEU A 108 -4.22 -2.44 -6.91
C LEU A 108 -2.93 -3.03 -6.33
N PRO A 109 -2.05 -2.21 -5.74
CA PRO A 109 -0.79 -2.70 -5.19
C PRO A 109 -0.93 -3.17 -3.74
N ASN A 110 -2.14 -3.58 -3.36
CA ASN A 110 -2.51 -4.00 -2.02
C ASN A 110 -3.15 -5.39 -2.08
N ILE A 111 -2.91 -6.19 -1.05
CA ILE A 111 -3.54 -7.51 -0.91
C ILE A 111 -3.77 -7.85 0.57
N ASN A 112 -4.89 -8.49 0.89
CA ASN A 112 -5.17 -8.92 2.26
C ASN A 112 -4.28 -10.11 2.64
N TYR A 113 -3.74 -10.08 3.86
CA TYR A 113 -3.01 -11.20 4.43
C TYR A 113 -3.91 -12.43 4.55
N GLY A 114 -5.06 -12.31 5.22
CA GLY A 114 -6.08 -13.34 5.30
C GLY A 114 -6.93 -13.48 4.03
N HIS A 115 -7.58 -14.63 3.88
CA HIS A 115 -8.43 -14.97 2.73
C HIS A 115 -9.94 -14.82 3.03
N GLU A 116 -10.31 -13.98 4.00
CA GLU A 116 -11.72 -13.82 4.36
C GLU A 116 -12.54 -13.22 3.21
N ILE A 117 -13.60 -13.92 2.80
CA ILE A 117 -14.36 -13.66 1.56
C ILE A 117 -15.06 -12.29 1.58
N GLU A 118 -15.46 -11.78 2.75
CA GLU A 118 -16.22 -10.53 2.88
C GLU A 118 -15.37 -9.28 3.12
N ARG A 119 -14.03 -9.43 3.18
CA ARG A 119 -13.14 -8.36 3.62
C ARG A 119 -12.94 -7.30 2.54
N SER A 120 -13.22 -6.04 2.86
CA SER A 120 -12.84 -4.91 2.02
C SER A 120 -11.33 -4.76 2.00
N LEU A 121 -10.75 -4.48 0.83
CA LEU A 121 -9.33 -4.18 0.72
C LEU A 121 -9.07 -2.74 1.16
N ARG A 122 -8.32 -2.55 2.24
CA ARG A 122 -7.81 -1.23 2.66
C ARG A 122 -6.67 -0.81 1.74
N CYS A 123 -6.78 0.40 1.21
CA CYS A 123 -5.73 1.09 0.48
C CYS A 123 -5.42 2.40 1.20
N VAL A 124 -4.19 2.87 1.01
CA VAL A 124 -3.78 4.22 1.40
C VAL A 124 -3.35 4.93 0.12
N VAL A 125 -4.06 5.98 -0.24
CA VAL A 125 -3.78 6.80 -1.42
C VAL A 125 -2.97 8.03 -1.04
N LEU A 126 -2.26 8.59 -2.02
CA LEU A 126 -1.62 9.89 -1.89
C LEU A 126 -2.50 10.91 -2.59
N VAL A 127 -2.86 11.97 -1.89
CA VAL A 127 -3.61 13.10 -2.45
C VAL A 127 -2.71 14.31 -2.48
N ALA A 128 -2.60 14.96 -3.63
CA ALA A 128 -1.84 16.20 -3.76
C ALA A 128 -2.56 17.34 -3.02
N LEU A 129 -1.80 18.10 -2.24
CA LEU A 129 -2.30 19.27 -1.51
C LEU A 129 -2.23 20.56 -2.33
N ARG A 130 -1.48 20.52 -3.43
CA ARG A 130 -1.29 21.57 -4.43
C ARG A 130 -0.80 20.93 -5.74
N ASP A 131 -0.65 21.73 -6.78
CA ASP A 131 0.01 21.28 -8.01
C ASP A 131 1.46 20.89 -7.73
N ILE A 132 1.91 19.79 -8.36
CA ILE A 132 3.24 19.20 -8.19
C ILE A 132 3.93 19.16 -9.55
N GLY A 133 5.12 19.76 -9.63
CA GLY A 133 5.89 19.83 -10.88
C GLY A 133 6.69 18.56 -11.17
N PRO A 134 7.10 18.35 -12.43
CA PRO A 134 8.03 17.27 -12.78
C PRO A 134 9.35 17.38 -12.01
N GLY A 135 9.79 16.27 -11.41
CA GLY A 135 11.05 16.19 -10.64
C GLY A 135 10.95 16.73 -9.20
N GLU A 136 9.78 17.22 -8.79
CA GLU A 136 9.56 17.65 -7.42
C GLU A 136 9.51 16.44 -6.46
N GLU A 137 10.20 16.57 -5.31
CA GLU A 137 10.20 15.55 -4.26
C GLU A 137 8.87 15.59 -3.48
N LEU A 138 8.33 14.41 -3.13
CA LEU A 138 7.07 14.30 -2.39
C LEU A 138 7.32 14.27 -0.89
N PHE A 139 6.57 15.09 -0.15
CA PHE A 139 6.57 15.16 1.31
C PHE A 139 5.17 15.03 1.86
N SER A 140 5.02 14.22 2.91
CA SER A 140 3.80 14.08 3.70
C SER A 140 4.10 14.32 5.17
N ASN A 141 3.10 14.77 5.93
CA ASN A 141 3.17 14.72 7.38
C ASN A 141 2.81 13.31 7.87
N TYR A 142 3.74 12.59 8.48
CA TYR A 142 3.49 11.23 8.97
C TYR A 142 2.51 11.17 10.14
N TYR A 143 2.22 12.31 10.78
CA TYR A 143 1.32 12.40 11.93
C TYR A 143 -0.12 12.77 11.55
N THR A 144 -0.41 13.08 10.29
CA THR A 144 -1.75 13.48 9.84
C THR A 144 -2.24 12.50 8.78
N VAL A 145 -3.06 11.54 9.21
CA VAL A 145 -3.86 10.72 8.30
C VAL A 145 -5.25 11.34 8.24
N ILE A 146 -5.74 11.60 7.02
CA ILE A 146 -7.09 12.14 6.80
C ILE A 146 -8.01 10.95 6.51
N SER A 147 -9.05 10.81 7.32
CA SER A 147 -10.12 9.81 7.21
C SER A 147 -11.17 10.21 6.18
#